data_AF-A0A6B0X541-F1
#
_entry.id   AF-A0A6B0X541-F1
#
_cell.length_a   1.000
_cell.length_b   1.000
_cell.length_c   1.000
_cell.angle_alpha   90.00
_cell.angle_beta   90.00
_cell.angle_gamma   90.00
#
_symmetry.space_group_name_H-M   'P 1'
#
loop_
_entity.id
_entity.type
_entity.pdbx_description
1 polymer ?
#
loop_
_entity_poly.entity_id
_entity_poly.type
_entity_poly.pdbx_seq_one_letter_code
_entity_poly.pdbx_strand_id
1 'polypeptide(L)'
;MNIAKNCLLIGLACFLLCAGMLDAQSYDSRIGTQRGGKVSFEPRGPGVLFGALDPAVKKWYVPQELFLDYSWRQWEYSNYARDPYQRYVNTSLEGGYFYDFYGNFIGHGWLIYDWRQNQPQQLGSGIFQDTRFSRWFNSVTIGGDAKGQYFYSITVGNRIRTTLTPMTFSKPTFNGVQLDFASDKYHATILASRISDPISGATREPVVRTNQTTFFGGRATFQVGDFVELGATLVNAHNANTALDLFGGDLFAGNLTNGQSSTPLTAIAVVLSDDSPQDGEGGTALFNHDMRIVSRDFETDEESVFTLQEVTRPGAEWPIVFGGFVRPDFLAADGQERIVLNYDFNDPGYIGPDPTTIVKVEFDYLVGNDFKIEMWSDRQSGRHDTPIPPLSPETIDSARPALATVRRASGNIKDTSNLQRVRFDYGLPTANLVGGFSIEGSDVWGFDFYGEWDRNKRFTQYPNAALFSANEIHKISSQDADAYSFNLSKQAYPWFFYAEGYSFDEAYSTTAFIVDSRGDVQYDNTQRYLYEFVDDNDDQDRFPDWIRFGTLNDLLIFPGWDENNDFINDFNQNDNEAVTNTIPDYEEPFLRYEVDRPEFLFGIDLNNNAWIDRLEDDDLTDYPYKPDRR
;
A
#
# COMPACT_ATOMS: atom_id res chain seq x y z
N MET A 1 28.77 -40.85 61.90
CA MET A 1 29.26 -42.04 62.63
C MET A 1 29.26 -41.65 64.11
N ASN A 2 28.46 -42.15 65.06
CA ASN A 2 27.40 -43.17 65.14
C ASN A 2 26.46 -42.70 66.29
N ILE A 3 25.14 -42.62 66.09
CA ILE A 3 24.10 -43.64 66.44
C ILE A 3 24.00 -43.81 67.97
N ALA A 4 22.87 -43.58 68.66
CA ALA A 4 21.57 -44.23 68.42
C ALA A 4 20.37 -43.42 68.95
N LYS A 5 19.29 -43.47 68.18
CA LYS A 5 17.92 -43.11 68.55
C LYS A 5 17.14 -44.36 69.01
N ASN A 6 16.01 -44.08 69.67
CA ASN A 6 14.75 -44.83 69.71
C ASN A 6 14.40 -45.45 71.07
N CYS A 7 13.39 -44.86 71.72
CA CYS A 7 12.16 -45.57 72.04
C CYS A 7 11.00 -44.58 72.16
N LEU A 8 10.11 -44.65 71.17
CA LEU A 8 8.86 -43.92 71.05
C LEU A 8 7.74 -44.79 71.68
N LEU A 9 6.70 -44.12 72.18
CA LEU A 9 5.30 -44.60 72.31
C LEU A 9 4.90 -45.50 73.51
N ILE A 10 4.17 -44.91 74.47
CA ILE A 10 2.73 -45.15 74.79
C ILE A 10 2.45 -44.79 76.27
N GLY A 11 1.43 -43.96 76.51
CA GLY A 11 0.90 -43.75 77.87
C GLY A 11 0.00 -42.54 78.08
N LEU A 12 -0.87 -42.22 77.12
CA LEU A 12 -1.94 -41.22 77.25
C LEU A 12 -3.13 -41.83 78.00
N ALA A 13 -3.32 -41.54 79.29
CA ALA A 13 -4.62 -41.56 80.00
C ALA A 13 -4.47 -41.25 81.50
N CYS A 14 -5.42 -40.48 82.05
CA CYS A 14 -5.58 -40.08 83.47
C CYS A 14 -4.59 -38.99 83.94
N PHE A 15 -4.92 -37.69 83.91
CA PHE A 15 -5.95 -37.12 84.77
C PHE A 15 -6.55 -35.85 84.13
N LEU A 16 -7.76 -36.01 83.61
CA LEU A 16 -8.77 -34.96 83.51
C LEU A 16 -9.69 -35.10 84.75
N LEU A 17 -10.20 -33.96 85.23
CA LEU A 17 -11.37 -33.76 86.09
C LEU A 17 -11.16 -33.64 87.62
N CYS A 18 -11.04 -32.40 88.10
CA CYS A 18 -12.13 -31.59 88.71
C CYS A 18 -11.51 -30.37 89.44
N ALA A 19 -11.63 -29.16 88.89
CA ALA A 19 -12.75 -28.22 89.03
C ALA A 19 -12.61 -27.29 90.26
N GLY A 20 -12.40 -26.01 89.98
CA GLY A 20 -12.42 -24.90 90.93
C GLY A 20 -12.19 -23.58 90.18
N MET A 21 -13.30 -22.93 89.79
CA MET A 21 -13.38 -21.64 89.08
C MET A 21 -12.74 -20.52 89.89
N LEU A 22 -12.02 -19.60 89.22
CA LEU A 22 -11.95 -18.17 89.52
C LEU A 22 -11.48 -17.43 88.26
N ASP A 23 -12.20 -16.36 87.93
CA ASP A 23 -12.19 -15.60 86.68
C ASP A 23 -10.96 -14.69 86.46
N ALA A 24 -10.76 -14.41 85.16
CA ALA A 24 -10.25 -13.17 84.55
C ALA A 24 -8.78 -12.74 84.74
N GLN A 25 -8.02 -12.80 83.64
CA GLN A 25 -7.61 -11.60 82.88
C GLN A 25 -6.84 -12.03 81.62
N SER A 26 -7.56 -12.21 80.51
CA SER A 26 -6.98 -12.21 79.17
C SER A 26 -6.77 -10.76 78.73
N TYR A 27 -5.56 -10.50 78.25
CA TYR A 27 -5.07 -9.21 77.76
C TYR A 27 -5.73 -8.84 76.41
N ASP A 28 -7.04 -8.60 76.45
CA ASP A 28 -7.84 -8.16 75.32
C ASP A 28 -8.27 -6.71 75.58
N SER A 29 -7.34 -5.79 75.30
CA SER A 29 -7.59 -4.35 75.43
C SER A 29 -6.93 -3.61 74.28
N ARG A 30 -7.53 -3.73 73.09
CA ARG A 30 -7.45 -2.69 72.04
C ARG A 30 -8.47 -2.85 70.90
N ILE A 31 -9.60 -3.50 71.16
CA ILE A 31 -10.76 -3.46 70.27
C ILE A 31 -11.81 -2.57 70.95
N GLY A 32 -12.10 -1.45 70.30
CA GLY A 32 -13.08 -0.46 70.76
C GLY A 32 -14.47 -1.09 70.89
N THR A 33 -15.10 -0.81 72.02
CA THR A 33 -16.49 -1.14 72.29
C THR A 33 -17.40 -0.25 71.44
N GLN A 34 -18.30 -0.88 70.68
CA GLN A 34 -19.40 -0.17 70.04
C GLN A 34 -20.44 0.18 71.12
N ARG A 35 -20.64 1.47 71.37
CA ARG A 35 -21.78 2.01 72.11
C ARG A 35 -22.45 3.09 71.26
N GLY A 36 -23.78 3.07 71.28
CA GLY A 36 -24.62 3.73 70.29
C GLY A 36 -24.65 5.25 70.36
N GLY A 37 -25.37 5.82 69.40
CA GLY A 37 -25.59 7.26 69.30
C GLY A 37 -25.31 7.77 67.89
N LYS A 38 -26.32 7.67 67.03
CA LYS A 38 -26.29 8.19 65.66
C LYS A 38 -26.07 9.71 65.69
N VAL A 39 -24.91 10.17 65.25
CA VAL A 39 -24.75 11.45 64.56
C VAL A 39 -23.73 11.22 63.46
N SER A 40 -24.20 10.95 62.24
CA SER A 40 -23.32 10.94 61.07
C SER A 40 -23.36 12.33 60.43
N PHE A 41 -22.18 12.91 60.25
CA PHE A 41 -21.96 13.97 59.27
C PHE A 41 -21.51 13.29 57.99
N GLU A 42 -22.40 12.47 57.41
CA GLU A 42 -22.18 11.92 56.07
C GLU A 42 -22.27 13.08 55.08
N PRO A 43 -21.22 13.35 54.29
CA PRO A 43 -21.40 14.10 53.06
C PRO A 43 -22.38 13.28 52.21
N ARG A 44 -23.53 13.87 51.84
CA ARG A 44 -24.39 13.29 50.82
C ARG A 44 -23.74 13.54 49.47
N GLY A 45 -22.78 12.69 49.16
CA GLY A 45 -22.07 12.55 47.89
C GLY A 45 -21.70 11.07 47.69
N PRO A 46 -21.01 10.70 46.59
CA PRO A 46 -20.65 9.31 46.30
C PRO A 46 -19.99 8.68 47.53
N GLY A 47 -20.49 7.51 47.95
CA GLY A 47 -20.12 6.89 49.24
C GLY A 47 -18.61 6.74 49.39
N VAL A 48 -18.08 7.20 50.53
CA VAL A 48 -16.67 7.07 50.89
C VAL A 48 -16.49 5.81 51.74
N LEU A 49 -15.61 4.90 51.30
CA LEU A 49 -15.34 3.65 52.01
C LEU A 49 -14.34 3.84 53.15
N PHE A 50 -14.75 3.48 54.36
CA PHE A 50 -13.95 3.59 55.58
C PHE A 50 -12.72 2.66 55.62
N GLY A 51 -12.66 1.61 54.79
CA GLY A 51 -11.48 0.74 54.68
C GLY A 51 -10.24 1.41 54.06
N ALA A 52 -10.45 2.43 53.22
CA ALA A 52 -9.39 3.30 52.70
C ALA A 52 -8.95 4.37 53.74
N LEU A 53 -9.60 4.41 54.90
CA LEU A 53 -9.44 5.39 55.97
C LEU A 53 -9.28 4.68 57.34
N ASP A 54 -8.47 3.62 57.42
CA ASP A 54 -8.17 2.97 58.72
C ASP A 54 -7.20 3.86 59.54
N PRO A 55 -7.58 4.34 60.75
CA PRO A 55 -6.75 5.23 61.55
C PRO A 55 -5.66 4.45 62.30
N ALA A 56 -4.60 4.06 61.60
CA ALA A 56 -3.30 3.81 62.22
C ALA A 56 -2.49 5.11 62.33
N VAL A 57 -1.51 5.15 63.24
CA VAL A 57 -0.74 6.34 63.69
C VAL A 57 -0.05 7.14 62.56
N LYS A 58 -0.01 6.61 61.32
CA LYS A 58 0.25 7.37 60.08
C LYS A 58 -0.95 7.28 59.15
N LYS A 59 -1.55 8.43 58.81
CA LYS A 59 -2.57 8.53 57.76
C LYS A 59 -1.91 8.32 56.40
N TRP A 60 -2.06 7.13 55.84
CA TRP A 60 -1.78 6.90 54.42
C TRP A 60 -3.10 7.08 53.68
N TYR A 61 -3.14 8.05 52.77
CA TYR A 61 -4.30 8.25 51.91
C TYR A 61 -4.09 7.45 50.64
N VAL A 62 -4.90 6.41 50.44
CA VAL A 62 -4.95 5.65 49.19
C VAL A 62 -6.29 5.99 48.52
N PRO A 63 -6.28 6.44 47.25
CA PRO A 63 -7.49 6.59 46.45
C PRO A 63 -8.39 5.35 46.56
N GLN A 64 -9.71 5.55 46.65
CA GLN A 64 -10.64 4.44 46.92
C GLN A 64 -10.63 3.40 45.80
N GLU A 65 -10.37 3.82 44.56
CA GLU A 65 -10.23 2.95 43.39
C GLU A 65 -9.01 2.02 43.55
N LEU A 66 -7.87 2.55 44.01
CA LEU A 66 -6.64 1.78 44.26
C LEU A 66 -6.80 0.73 45.38
N PHE A 67 -7.68 0.99 46.35
CA PHE A 67 -7.95 0.03 47.41
C PHE A 67 -8.99 -1.03 47.01
N LEU A 68 -10.06 -0.65 46.31
CA LEU A 68 -11.13 -1.56 45.91
C LEU A 68 -10.74 -2.45 44.71
N ASP A 69 -10.34 -1.82 43.62
CA ASP A 69 -10.18 -2.51 42.34
C ASP A 69 -8.82 -3.23 42.30
N TYR A 70 -7.82 -2.66 42.98
CA TYR A 70 -6.44 -3.13 42.92
C TYR A 70 -5.95 -3.78 44.21
N SER A 71 -6.75 -3.75 45.29
CA SER A 71 -6.38 -4.27 46.61
C SER A 71 -5.01 -3.75 47.11
N TRP A 72 -4.60 -2.57 46.66
CA TRP A 72 -3.25 -2.06 46.88
C TRP A 72 -3.06 -1.58 48.33
N ARG A 73 -2.00 -2.06 48.98
CA ARG A 73 -1.68 -1.78 50.38
C ARG A 73 -0.30 -1.14 50.47
N GLN A 74 -0.25 0.19 50.64
CA GLN A 74 1.01 0.95 50.69
C GLN A 74 1.96 0.52 51.83
N TRP A 75 1.45 -0.16 52.87
CA TRP A 75 2.20 -0.54 54.07
C TRP A 75 2.74 -1.98 54.03
N GLU A 76 2.52 -2.73 52.96
CA GLU A 76 2.96 -4.12 52.84
C GLU A 76 4.44 -4.20 52.42
N TYR A 77 5.21 -5.07 53.08
CA TYR A 77 6.62 -5.29 52.77
C TYR A 77 6.75 -6.12 51.49
N SER A 78 7.34 -5.56 50.43
CA SER A 78 7.61 -6.26 49.18
C SER A 78 8.97 -6.95 49.20
N ASN A 79 9.01 -8.26 48.87
CA ASN A 79 10.25 -9.02 48.72
C ASN A 79 10.25 -9.83 47.41
N TYR A 80 10.85 -9.25 46.37
CA TYR A 80 10.85 -9.87 45.04
C TYR A 80 11.79 -11.07 44.89
N ALA A 81 12.53 -11.43 45.94
CA ALA A 81 13.36 -12.64 45.96
C ALA A 81 12.57 -13.90 46.36
N ARG A 82 11.39 -13.74 46.98
CA ARG A 82 10.48 -14.85 47.33
C ARG A 82 9.16 -14.79 46.59
N ASP A 83 8.66 -13.59 46.36
CA ASP A 83 7.43 -13.35 45.62
C ASP A 83 7.78 -12.74 44.26
N PRO A 84 7.19 -13.18 43.14
CA PRO A 84 7.43 -12.52 41.86
C PRO A 84 6.96 -11.06 41.93
N TYR A 85 7.66 -10.17 41.22
CA TYR A 85 7.22 -8.78 41.07
C TYR A 85 5.81 -8.74 40.50
N GLN A 86 4.88 -8.14 41.25
CA GLN A 86 3.52 -7.85 40.80
C GLN A 86 3.40 -6.36 40.46
N ARG A 87 2.74 -6.05 39.35
CA ARG A 87 2.46 -4.67 38.96
C ARG A 87 1.54 -4.01 39.99
N TYR A 88 1.64 -2.68 40.11
CA TYR A 88 0.79 -1.87 41.01
C TYR A 88 -0.70 -2.01 40.74
N VAL A 89 -1.06 -2.36 39.51
CA VAL A 89 -2.40 -2.37 38.93
C VAL A 89 -2.49 -3.63 38.08
N ASN A 90 -3.62 -4.36 38.16
CA ASN A 90 -3.86 -5.50 37.29
C ASN A 90 -4.05 -4.98 35.86
N THR A 91 -3.32 -5.52 34.89
CA THR A 91 -3.40 -5.10 33.49
C THR A 91 -4.82 -5.20 32.90
N SER A 92 -5.67 -6.06 33.47
CA SER A 92 -7.08 -6.20 33.07
C SER A 92 -7.95 -4.98 33.42
N LEU A 93 -7.47 -4.11 34.32
CA LEU A 93 -8.17 -2.92 34.82
C LEU A 93 -7.55 -1.61 34.31
N GLU A 94 -6.53 -1.71 33.44
CA GLU A 94 -5.91 -0.56 32.78
C GLU A 94 -6.67 -0.17 31.51
N GLY A 95 -7.01 1.11 31.35
CA GLY A 95 -7.70 1.62 30.17
C GLY A 95 -8.70 2.74 30.47
N GLY A 96 -9.30 3.28 29.41
CA GLY A 96 -10.46 4.16 29.47
C GLY A 96 -11.77 3.36 29.46
N TYR A 97 -12.82 3.97 30.00
CA TYR A 97 -14.19 3.50 29.85
C TYR A 97 -14.75 4.00 28.52
N PHE A 98 -15.28 3.10 27.71
CA PHE A 98 -15.95 3.40 26.45
C PHE A 98 -17.46 3.35 26.63
N TYR A 99 -18.13 4.35 26.05
CA TYR A 99 -19.57 4.49 26.07
C TYR A 99 -20.08 4.65 24.64
N ASP A 100 -21.29 4.16 24.38
CA ASP A 100 -21.97 4.42 23.12
C ASP A 100 -22.44 5.88 23.02
N PHE A 101 -23.00 6.24 21.87
CA PHE A 101 -23.52 7.57 21.60
C PHE A 101 -24.74 7.95 22.47
N TYR A 102 -25.35 6.99 23.17
CA TYR A 102 -26.40 7.20 24.16
C TYR A 102 -25.88 7.23 25.60
N GLY A 103 -24.57 7.08 25.81
CA GLY A 103 -23.94 7.04 27.13
C GLY A 103 -24.01 5.70 27.84
N ASN A 104 -24.41 4.61 27.17
CA ASN A 104 -24.37 3.27 27.75
C ASN A 104 -22.94 2.75 27.73
N PHE A 105 -22.52 2.10 28.82
CA PHE A 105 -21.19 1.50 28.91
C PHE A 105 -21.04 0.34 27.91
N ILE A 106 -20.06 0.45 27.00
CA ILE A 106 -19.71 -0.60 26.04
C ILE A 106 -18.66 -1.53 26.66
N GLY A 107 -17.62 -0.96 27.25
CA GLY A 107 -16.49 -1.73 27.74
C GLY A 107 -15.35 -0.86 28.26
N HIS A 108 -14.33 -1.52 28.78
CA HIS A 108 -13.13 -0.91 29.33
C HIS A 108 -11.92 -1.44 28.56
N GLY A 109 -11.00 -0.55 28.19
CA GLY A 109 -9.78 -0.93 27.50
C GLY A 109 -9.06 0.27 26.91
N TRP A 110 -8.37 0.09 25.80
CA TRP A 110 -7.65 1.19 25.19
C TRP A 110 -7.89 1.31 23.69
N LEU A 111 -7.99 2.54 23.20
CA LEU A 111 -7.94 2.81 21.77
C LEU A 111 -6.48 2.68 21.33
N ILE A 112 -6.20 1.70 20.46
CA ILE A 112 -4.86 1.43 19.93
C ILE A 112 -4.73 1.83 18.46
N TYR A 113 -5.83 1.76 17.72
CA TYR A 113 -5.94 2.12 16.32
C TYR A 113 -7.34 2.69 16.07
N ASP A 114 -7.44 3.75 15.28
CA ASP A 114 -8.70 4.33 14.83
C ASP A 114 -8.50 4.87 13.41
N TRP A 115 -9.38 4.49 12.49
CA TRP A 115 -9.41 5.05 11.14
C TRP A 115 -10.83 5.49 10.83
N ARG A 116 -10.99 6.79 10.55
CA ARG A 116 -12.27 7.43 10.25
C ARG A 116 -12.23 8.11 8.91
N GLN A 117 -13.35 8.04 8.20
CA GLN A 117 -13.58 8.73 6.95
C GLN A 117 -14.93 9.46 7.01
N ASN A 118 -14.88 10.78 7.06
CA ASN A 118 -16.06 11.66 7.04
C ASN A 118 -16.05 12.46 5.73
N GLN A 119 -17.09 12.33 4.92
CA GLN A 119 -17.25 13.07 3.65
C GLN A 119 -18.73 13.48 3.49
N PRO A 120 -19.04 14.69 2.98
CA PRO A 120 -18.12 15.76 2.63
C PRO A 120 -17.67 16.58 3.86
N GLN A 121 -16.36 16.64 4.13
CA GLN A 121 -15.76 17.42 5.21
C GLN A 121 -14.26 17.66 4.94
N GLN A 122 -13.76 18.89 5.14
CA GLN A 122 -12.31 19.13 5.17
C GLN A 122 -11.65 18.38 6.33
N LEU A 123 -10.44 17.85 6.12
CA LEU A 123 -9.73 17.03 7.11
C LEU A 123 -10.56 15.81 7.56
N GLY A 124 -11.34 15.27 6.64
CA GLY A 124 -12.34 14.23 6.91
C GLY A 124 -11.75 12.83 7.08
N SER A 125 -10.53 12.58 6.63
CA SER A 125 -9.82 11.31 6.83
C SER A 125 -8.87 11.40 8.00
N GLY A 126 -9.13 10.67 9.08
CA GLY A 126 -8.30 10.66 10.28
C GLY A 126 -7.80 9.26 10.61
N ILE A 127 -6.49 9.11 10.83
CA ILE A 127 -5.89 7.89 11.37
C ILE A 127 -5.19 8.21 12.68
N PHE A 128 -5.42 7.39 13.70
CA PHE A 128 -4.76 7.46 14.99
C PHE A 128 -4.15 6.10 15.32
N GLN A 129 -2.87 6.10 15.72
CA GLN A 129 -2.16 4.95 16.23
C GLN A 129 -1.55 5.29 17.60
N ASP A 130 -1.85 4.52 18.64
CA ASP A 130 -1.26 4.73 19.97
C ASP A 130 0.16 4.16 20.04
N THR A 131 1.02 4.73 20.88
CA THR A 131 2.35 4.17 21.22
C THR A 131 2.35 2.70 21.62
N ARG A 132 1.25 2.20 22.18
CA ARG A 132 1.08 0.81 22.60
C ARG A 132 0.88 -0.12 21.41
N PHE A 133 0.36 0.38 20.28
CA PHE A 133 0.29 -0.39 19.04
C PHE A 133 1.68 -0.83 18.58
N SER A 134 2.65 0.08 18.52
CA SER A 134 4.01 -0.27 18.12
C SER A 134 4.82 -0.95 19.22
N ARG A 135 4.68 -0.54 20.49
CA ARG A 135 5.53 -1.07 21.59
C ARG A 135 5.05 -2.36 22.20
N TRP A 136 3.74 -2.55 22.34
CA TRP A 136 3.18 -3.75 23.00
C TRP A 136 2.77 -4.79 21.96
N PHE A 137 2.09 -4.35 20.89
CA PHE A 137 1.61 -5.24 19.84
C PHE A 137 2.58 -5.38 18.67
N ASN A 138 3.80 -4.83 18.77
CA ASN A 138 4.81 -4.86 17.70
C ASN A 138 4.25 -4.41 16.33
N SER A 139 3.35 -3.43 16.35
CA SER A 139 2.68 -2.88 15.17
C SER A 139 1.79 -3.87 14.41
N VAL A 140 1.27 -4.91 15.08
CA VAL A 140 0.28 -5.85 14.51
C VAL A 140 -0.72 -6.30 15.57
N THR A 141 -2.01 -6.12 15.32
CA THR A 141 -3.09 -6.63 16.17
C THR A 141 -4.00 -7.52 15.33
N ILE A 142 -4.26 -8.74 15.82
CA ILE A 142 -5.15 -9.71 15.19
C ILE A 142 -6.28 -10.01 16.15
N GLY A 143 -7.52 -9.78 15.72
CA GLY A 143 -8.73 -10.23 16.40
C GLY A 143 -9.44 -11.25 15.52
N GLY A 144 -9.83 -12.39 16.07
CA GLY A 144 -10.55 -13.39 15.30
C GLY A 144 -11.45 -14.23 16.17
N ASP A 145 -12.42 -14.88 15.55
CA ASP A 145 -13.35 -15.79 16.20
C ASP A 145 -13.90 -16.77 15.15
N ALA A 146 -14.51 -17.86 15.64
CA ALA A 146 -14.88 -18.98 14.82
C ALA A 146 -16.18 -19.62 15.33
N LYS A 147 -17.03 -20.03 14.39
CA LYS A 147 -18.27 -20.74 14.69
C LYS A 147 -18.50 -21.87 13.69
N GLY A 148 -18.27 -23.10 14.15
CA GLY A 148 -18.38 -24.28 13.29
C GLY A 148 -17.29 -24.26 12.21
N GLN A 149 -17.69 -24.33 10.94
CA GLN A 149 -16.80 -24.26 9.78
C GLN A 149 -16.42 -22.82 9.38
N TYR A 150 -16.97 -21.79 10.02
CA TYR A 150 -16.74 -20.40 9.64
C TYR A 150 -15.71 -19.75 10.57
N PHE A 151 -14.67 -19.19 9.96
CA PHE A 151 -13.59 -18.47 10.64
C PHE A 151 -13.55 -17.04 10.12
N TYR A 152 -13.33 -16.07 11.01
CA TYR A 152 -13.11 -14.69 10.63
C TYR A 152 -11.96 -14.08 11.43
N SER A 153 -11.17 -13.24 10.77
CA SER A 153 -10.11 -12.44 11.40
C SER A 153 -10.10 -11.01 10.86
N ILE A 154 -9.77 -10.08 11.75
CA ILE A 154 -9.37 -8.72 11.43
C ILE A 154 -7.94 -8.53 11.92
N THR A 155 -7.06 -8.19 10.99
CA THR A 155 -5.66 -7.89 11.22
C THR A 155 -5.42 -6.42 10.91
N VAL A 156 -4.88 -5.67 11.85
CA VAL A 156 -4.44 -4.29 11.65
C VAL A 156 -2.95 -4.24 11.90
N GLY A 157 -2.17 -3.82 10.90
CA GLY A 157 -0.72 -3.91 10.96
C GLY A 157 -0.01 -2.90 10.10
N ASN A 158 1.22 -2.55 10.48
CA ASN A 158 2.08 -1.71 9.65
C ASN A 158 2.90 -2.52 8.63
N ARG A 159 3.02 -3.83 8.82
CA ARG A 159 3.80 -4.76 7.98
C ARG A 159 3.17 -6.15 7.98
N ILE A 160 2.16 -6.33 7.14
CA ILE A 160 1.45 -7.60 6.95
C ILE A 160 1.96 -8.20 5.62
N ARG A 161 2.51 -9.42 5.66
CA ARG A 161 2.79 -10.17 4.43
C ARG A 161 1.46 -10.60 3.83
N THR A 162 1.15 -10.10 2.64
CA THR A 162 -0.16 -10.32 2.02
C THR A 162 0.00 -10.53 0.52
N THR A 163 -0.55 -11.62 0.01
CA THR A 163 -0.69 -11.88 -1.43
C THR A 163 -2.12 -12.28 -1.72
N LEU A 164 -2.73 -11.62 -2.71
CA LEU A 164 -4.00 -12.04 -3.30
C LEU A 164 -3.72 -12.95 -4.50
N THR A 165 -2.92 -12.46 -5.44
CA THR A 165 -2.34 -13.21 -6.57
C THR A 165 -1.02 -12.55 -6.98
N PRO A 166 -0.12 -13.28 -7.67
CA PRO A 166 1.12 -12.69 -8.16
C PRO A 166 0.89 -11.55 -9.16
N MET A 167 -0.22 -11.54 -9.90
CA MET A 167 -0.48 -10.49 -10.90
C MET A 167 -1.29 -9.30 -10.34
N THR A 168 -2.10 -9.46 -9.28
CA THR A 168 -2.93 -8.35 -8.77
C THR A 168 -2.39 -7.64 -7.53
N PHE A 169 -1.90 -8.38 -6.53
CA PHE A 169 -1.41 -7.81 -5.28
C PHE A 169 -0.53 -8.80 -4.53
N SER A 170 0.73 -8.44 -4.30
CA SER A 170 1.70 -9.21 -3.52
C SER A 170 2.65 -8.25 -2.83
N LYS A 171 2.59 -8.21 -1.50
CA LYS A 171 3.42 -7.32 -0.68
C LYS A 171 4.12 -8.05 0.46
N PRO A 172 5.43 -7.85 0.67
CA PRO A 172 6.13 -8.25 1.89
C PRO A 172 5.61 -7.48 3.12
N THR A 173 5.32 -6.18 2.97
CA THR A 173 4.96 -5.30 4.08
C THR A 173 3.76 -4.40 3.81
N PHE A 174 2.56 -4.98 3.72
CA PHE A 174 1.33 -4.20 3.63
C PHE A 174 1.03 -3.44 4.94
N ASN A 175 0.81 -2.14 4.86
CA ASN A 175 0.35 -1.31 5.98
C ASN A 175 -1.15 -1.05 5.81
N GLY A 176 -1.98 -1.52 6.74
CA GLY A 176 -3.41 -1.30 6.70
C GLY A 176 -4.21 -2.29 7.52
N VAL A 177 -5.44 -2.51 7.06
CA VAL A 177 -6.40 -3.46 7.62
C VAL A 177 -6.60 -4.60 6.64
N GLN A 178 -6.49 -5.84 7.12
CA GLN A 178 -6.83 -7.06 6.41
C GLN A 178 -7.97 -7.76 7.15
N LEU A 179 -9.01 -8.14 6.42
CA LEU A 179 -10.13 -8.94 6.91
C LEU A 179 -10.11 -10.25 6.17
N ASP A 180 -10.09 -11.36 6.90
CA ASP A 180 -10.14 -12.70 6.31
C ASP A 180 -11.39 -13.43 6.77
N PHE A 181 -11.94 -14.21 5.85
CA PHE A 181 -13.04 -15.11 6.08
C PHE A 181 -12.69 -16.46 5.43
N ALA A 182 -12.88 -17.54 6.17
CA ALA A 182 -12.65 -18.88 5.68
C ALA A 182 -13.79 -19.81 6.07
N SER A 183 -14.09 -20.73 5.15
CA SER A 183 -15.00 -21.86 5.34
C SER A 183 -14.58 -23.01 4.44
N ASP A 184 -15.17 -24.19 4.65
CA ASP A 184 -14.83 -25.40 3.89
C ASP A 184 -14.81 -25.25 2.35
N LYS A 185 -15.58 -24.31 1.79
CA LYS A 185 -15.67 -24.10 0.33
C LYS A 185 -15.42 -22.68 -0.14
N TYR A 186 -15.32 -21.72 0.78
CA TYR A 186 -15.24 -20.30 0.45
C TYR A 186 -14.18 -19.64 1.29
N HIS A 187 -13.30 -18.90 0.62
CA HIS A 187 -12.34 -18.01 1.25
C HIS A 187 -12.57 -16.59 0.73
N ALA A 188 -12.39 -15.60 1.58
CA ALA A 188 -12.41 -14.21 1.18
C ALA A 188 -11.43 -13.40 2.01
N THR A 189 -10.77 -12.46 1.36
CA THR A 189 -9.82 -11.52 1.96
C THR A 189 -10.17 -10.13 1.46
N ILE A 190 -10.21 -9.15 2.35
CA ILE A 190 -10.42 -7.73 2.04
C ILE A 190 -9.28 -6.94 2.66
N LEU A 191 -8.70 -6.03 1.88
CA LEU A 191 -7.60 -5.17 2.26
C LEU A 191 -8.05 -3.71 2.15
N ALA A 192 -7.68 -2.89 3.12
CA ALA A 192 -7.96 -1.45 3.09
C ALA A 192 -6.82 -0.65 3.72
N SER A 193 -6.42 0.45 3.10
CA SER A 193 -5.38 1.34 3.62
C SER A 193 -5.50 2.77 3.10
N ARG A 194 -4.92 3.74 3.82
CA ARG A 194 -4.61 5.08 3.31
C ARG A 194 -3.14 5.13 2.94
N ILE A 195 -2.83 4.83 1.69
CA ILE A 195 -1.47 4.63 1.18
C ILE A 195 -0.68 5.91 0.94
N SER A 196 -1.34 7.08 0.84
CA SER A 196 -0.65 8.37 0.69
C SER A 196 0.04 8.87 1.96
N ASP A 197 -0.40 8.40 3.13
CA ASP A 197 0.18 8.76 4.43
C ASP A 197 -0.07 7.62 5.43
N PRO A 198 0.59 6.45 5.19
CA PRO A 198 0.45 5.28 6.03
C PRO A 198 1.20 5.55 7.33
N ILE A 199 0.46 5.59 8.44
CA ILE A 199 1.07 5.86 9.74
C ILE A 199 1.92 4.64 10.12
N SER A 200 3.24 4.83 10.21
CA SER A 200 4.20 3.77 10.55
C SER A 200 4.67 3.84 12.01
N GLY A 201 4.17 4.81 12.78
CA GLY A 201 4.55 5.07 14.17
C GLY A 201 3.38 5.48 15.06
N ALA A 202 3.65 6.16 16.16
CA ALA A 202 2.62 6.57 17.09
C ALA A 202 2.23 8.04 16.90
N THR A 203 0.94 8.32 17.02
CA THR A 203 0.35 9.65 16.96
C THR A 203 -0.24 10.03 18.30
N ARG A 204 -0.06 11.28 18.74
CA ARG A 204 -0.74 11.78 19.94
C ARG A 204 -2.19 12.17 19.68
N GLU A 205 -2.45 12.69 18.48
CA GLU A 205 -3.75 13.10 17.98
C GLU A 205 -3.96 12.49 16.58
N PRO A 206 -5.21 12.27 16.13
CA PRO A 206 -5.47 11.74 14.80
C PRO A 206 -4.82 12.59 13.70
N VAL A 207 -4.08 11.94 12.80
CA VAL A 207 -3.51 12.59 11.61
C VAL A 207 -4.58 12.70 10.54
N VAL A 208 -5.08 13.92 10.40
CA VAL A 208 -6.17 14.24 9.50
C VAL A 208 -5.71 14.77 8.14
N ARG A 209 -6.43 14.39 7.08
CA ARG A 209 -6.12 14.75 5.69
C ARG A 209 -7.40 15.09 4.91
N THR A 210 -7.27 16.06 4.00
CA THR A 210 -8.29 16.38 2.99
C THR A 210 -7.99 15.65 1.69
N ASN A 211 -6.75 15.76 1.21
CA ASN A 211 -6.26 15.03 0.05
C ASN A 211 -5.61 13.73 0.52
N GLN A 212 -5.97 12.62 -0.11
CA GLN A 212 -5.40 11.32 0.21
C GLN A 212 -5.48 10.40 -1.00
N THR A 213 -4.71 9.31 -0.95
CA THR A 213 -4.89 8.16 -1.83
C THR A 213 -5.27 6.98 -0.97
N THR A 214 -6.42 6.39 -1.27
CA THR A 214 -6.98 5.24 -0.55
C THR A 214 -6.78 4.00 -1.40
N PHE A 215 -6.48 2.89 -0.72
CA PHE A 215 -6.35 1.56 -1.29
C PHE A 215 -7.48 0.67 -0.77
N PHE A 216 -8.08 -0.09 -1.68
CA PHE A 216 -9.02 -1.16 -1.38
C PHE A 216 -8.72 -2.36 -2.28
N GLY A 217 -8.61 -3.54 -1.69
CA GLY A 217 -8.38 -4.77 -2.42
C GLY A 217 -9.21 -5.91 -1.86
N GLY A 218 -9.43 -6.95 -2.66
CA GLY A 218 -10.02 -8.17 -2.16
C GLY A 218 -9.91 -9.34 -3.12
N ARG A 219 -9.95 -10.53 -2.55
CA ARG A 219 -10.00 -11.80 -3.26
C ARG A 219 -11.10 -12.65 -2.65
N ALA A 220 -11.84 -13.35 -3.47
CA ALA A 220 -12.74 -14.41 -3.03
C ALA A 220 -12.48 -15.66 -3.85
N THR A 221 -12.36 -16.81 -3.19
CA THR A 221 -12.20 -18.11 -3.83
C THR A 221 -13.31 -19.06 -3.44
N PHE A 222 -13.65 -19.95 -4.37
CA PHE A 222 -14.71 -20.93 -4.23
C PHE A 222 -14.25 -22.27 -4.81
N GLN A 223 -14.39 -23.32 -4.00
CA GLN A 223 -14.03 -24.67 -4.40
C GLN A 223 -15.20 -25.37 -5.12
N VAL A 224 -14.94 -25.90 -6.32
CA VAL A 224 -15.87 -26.67 -7.14
C VAL A 224 -15.50 -28.15 -7.09
N GLY A 225 -16.32 -28.94 -6.39
CA GLY A 225 -15.96 -30.33 -6.12
C GLY A 225 -14.76 -30.40 -5.18
N ASP A 226 -13.86 -31.36 -5.42
CA ASP A 226 -12.69 -31.59 -4.58
C ASP A 226 -11.36 -31.20 -5.27
N PHE A 227 -11.42 -30.72 -6.52
CA PHE A 227 -10.25 -30.64 -7.42
C PHE A 227 -10.13 -29.33 -8.21
N VAL A 228 -11.12 -28.43 -8.21
CA VAL A 228 -11.02 -27.10 -8.86
C VAL A 228 -11.29 -26.00 -7.86
N GLU A 229 -10.49 -24.95 -7.88
CA GLU A 229 -10.75 -23.68 -7.20
C GLU A 229 -10.90 -22.55 -8.24
N LEU A 230 -11.94 -21.74 -8.09
CA LEU A 230 -12.11 -20.50 -8.85
C LEU A 230 -11.89 -19.30 -7.93
N GLY A 231 -11.15 -18.31 -8.39
CA GLY A 231 -10.91 -17.06 -7.68
C GLY A 231 -11.34 -15.84 -8.49
N ALA A 232 -11.78 -14.80 -7.79
CA ALA A 232 -11.95 -13.47 -8.34
C ALA A 232 -11.22 -12.46 -7.46
N THR A 233 -10.53 -11.51 -8.09
CA THR A 233 -9.73 -10.47 -7.44
C THR A 233 -10.14 -9.08 -7.92
N LEU A 234 -10.07 -8.10 -7.04
CA LEU A 234 -10.26 -6.70 -7.36
C LEU A 234 -9.36 -5.86 -6.46
N VAL A 235 -8.53 -5.02 -7.05
CA VAL A 235 -7.55 -4.19 -6.34
C VAL A 235 -7.59 -2.80 -6.94
N ASN A 236 -7.74 -1.79 -6.09
CA ASN A 236 -7.86 -0.40 -6.52
C ASN A 236 -7.10 0.52 -5.57
N ALA A 237 -6.35 1.46 -6.14
CA ALA A 237 -5.87 2.64 -5.46
C ALA A 237 -6.37 3.87 -6.20
N HIS A 238 -6.96 4.81 -5.47
CA HIS A 238 -7.51 6.02 -6.05
C HIS A 238 -7.30 7.25 -5.15
N ASN A 239 -7.14 8.39 -5.79
CA ASN A 239 -7.10 9.68 -5.14
C ASN A 239 -8.51 10.06 -4.67
N ALA A 240 -8.57 10.62 -3.46
CA ALA A 240 -9.80 11.08 -2.86
C ALA A 240 -9.59 12.47 -2.24
N ASN A 241 -10.63 13.29 -2.35
CA ASN A 241 -10.71 14.57 -1.70
C ASN A 241 -11.91 14.55 -0.75
N THR A 242 -11.65 14.64 0.55
CA THR A 242 -12.71 14.50 1.55
C THR A 242 -13.72 15.65 1.55
N ALA A 243 -13.42 16.77 0.88
CA ALA A 243 -14.37 17.86 0.68
C ALA A 243 -15.46 17.52 -0.35
N LEU A 244 -15.20 16.56 -1.25
CA LEU A 244 -16.18 16.06 -2.20
C LEU A 244 -17.09 15.01 -1.53
N ASP A 245 -18.28 14.82 -2.10
CA ASP A 245 -19.19 13.76 -1.66
C ASP A 245 -18.67 12.40 -2.13
N LEU A 246 -18.57 11.44 -1.20
CA LEU A 246 -18.07 10.09 -1.46
C LEU A 246 -18.91 9.36 -2.52
N PHE A 247 -20.23 9.60 -2.54
CA PHE A 247 -21.16 8.96 -3.47
C PHE A 247 -21.60 9.86 -4.62
N GLY A 248 -21.03 11.07 -4.72
CA GLY A 248 -21.32 11.99 -5.81
C GLY A 248 -20.72 11.53 -7.14
N GLY A 249 -19.50 10.97 -7.09
CA GLY A 249 -18.72 10.57 -8.26
C GLY A 249 -18.56 9.06 -8.47
N ASP A 250 -17.60 8.69 -9.30
CA ASP A 250 -17.23 7.29 -9.53
C ASP A 250 -16.37 6.75 -8.37
N LEU A 251 -16.76 5.61 -7.82
CA LEU A 251 -16.13 5.01 -6.63
C LEU A 251 -14.75 4.39 -6.90
N PHE A 252 -14.38 4.17 -8.16
CA PHE A 252 -13.14 3.50 -8.57
C PHE A 252 -12.18 4.42 -9.31
N ALA A 253 -12.69 5.39 -10.07
CA ALA A 253 -11.89 6.32 -10.84
C ALA A 253 -11.21 7.41 -9.98
N GLY A 254 -11.66 7.58 -8.73
CA GLY A 254 -11.15 8.59 -7.82
C GLY A 254 -11.50 10.02 -8.26
N ASN A 255 -10.85 10.99 -7.63
CA ASN A 255 -11.02 12.41 -7.92
C ASN A 255 -9.68 13.15 -7.91
N LEU A 256 -9.56 14.19 -8.72
CA LEU A 256 -8.44 15.12 -8.62
C LEU A 256 -8.43 15.83 -7.26
N THR A 257 -7.24 16.00 -6.73
CA THR A 257 -7.01 16.65 -5.43
C THR A 257 -6.69 18.14 -5.60
N ASN A 258 -6.60 18.87 -4.48
CA ASN A 258 -6.40 20.32 -4.50
C ASN A 258 -5.19 20.73 -5.34
N GLY A 259 -4.03 20.09 -5.16
CA GLY A 259 -2.80 20.41 -5.88
C GLY A 259 -2.86 20.13 -7.39
N GLN A 260 -3.72 19.21 -7.82
CA GLN A 260 -3.85 18.82 -9.22
C GLN A 260 -4.79 19.71 -10.03
N SER A 261 -5.89 20.20 -9.42
CA SER A 261 -6.97 20.86 -10.18
C SER A 261 -7.37 22.26 -9.69
N SER A 262 -6.71 22.83 -8.66
CA SER A 262 -7.08 24.18 -8.19
C SER A 262 -6.69 25.31 -9.15
N THR A 263 -5.90 25.02 -10.19
CA THR A 263 -5.38 26.01 -11.14
C THR A 263 -5.68 25.56 -12.58
N PRO A 264 -6.10 26.46 -13.50
CA PRO A 264 -6.46 26.07 -14.88
C PRO A 264 -5.29 25.52 -15.68
N LEU A 265 -5.50 24.42 -16.41
CA LEU A 265 -4.55 23.92 -17.41
C LEU A 265 -4.39 24.93 -18.54
N THR A 266 -3.16 25.25 -18.92
CA THR A 266 -2.89 26.23 -19.98
C THR A 266 -2.01 25.72 -21.11
N ALA A 267 -1.27 24.61 -20.92
CA ALA A 267 -0.46 24.04 -21.99
C ALA A 267 -0.38 22.51 -21.89
N ILE A 268 -0.42 21.85 -23.05
CA ILE A 268 -0.16 20.42 -23.22
C ILE A 268 0.92 20.27 -24.29
N ALA A 269 1.87 19.36 -24.07
CA ALA A 269 2.82 18.94 -25.10
C ALA A 269 2.72 17.42 -25.30
N VAL A 270 2.73 16.99 -26.57
CA VAL A 270 2.85 15.57 -26.92
C VAL A 270 4.21 15.34 -27.55
N VAL A 271 4.96 14.40 -26.98
CA VAL A 271 6.30 14.03 -27.40
C VAL A 271 6.23 12.67 -28.07
N LEU A 272 6.75 12.58 -29.28
CA LEU A 272 6.88 11.34 -30.03
C LEU A 272 8.35 11.04 -30.22
N SER A 273 8.79 9.86 -29.78
CA SER A 273 10.17 9.41 -29.90
C SER A 273 10.26 7.96 -30.36
N ASP A 274 11.45 7.54 -30.72
CA ASP A 274 11.77 6.12 -30.89
C ASP A 274 11.61 5.36 -29.56
N ASP A 275 11.01 4.17 -29.59
CA ASP A 275 10.89 3.30 -28.40
C ASP A 275 12.16 2.46 -28.16
N SER A 276 12.90 2.13 -29.22
CA SER A 276 14.19 1.44 -29.20
C SER A 276 15.32 2.32 -29.74
N PRO A 277 15.60 3.49 -29.14
CA PRO A 277 16.52 4.49 -29.70
C PRO A 277 17.98 4.01 -29.85
N GLN A 278 18.34 2.88 -29.24
CA GLN A 278 19.70 2.34 -29.23
C GLN A 278 20.17 1.82 -30.60
N ASP A 279 19.25 1.47 -31.49
CA ASP A 279 19.61 1.01 -32.84
C ASP A 279 19.80 2.16 -33.85
N GLY A 280 19.33 3.36 -33.50
CA GLY A 280 19.49 4.58 -34.29
C GLY A 280 18.75 4.62 -35.62
N GLU A 281 17.84 3.67 -35.90
CA GLU A 281 17.15 3.56 -37.19
C GLU A 281 15.69 3.10 -37.02
N GLY A 282 14.74 3.82 -37.63
CA GLY A 282 13.36 3.33 -37.78
C GLY A 282 12.45 3.65 -36.59
N GLY A 283 12.58 4.85 -36.03
CA GLY A 283 11.75 5.31 -34.91
C GLY A 283 10.38 5.85 -35.36
N THR A 284 9.76 6.71 -34.55
CA THR A 284 8.37 7.16 -34.80
C THR A 284 8.18 7.79 -36.17
N ALA A 285 7.15 7.35 -36.90
CA ALA A 285 6.64 8.03 -38.09
C ALA A 285 5.27 8.68 -37.82
N LEU A 286 5.20 10.02 -37.83
CA LEU A 286 3.96 10.80 -37.67
C LEU A 286 3.40 11.25 -39.03
N PHE A 287 2.27 10.67 -39.45
CA PHE A 287 1.60 10.99 -40.70
C PHE A 287 0.55 12.10 -40.56
N ASN A 288 -0.14 12.14 -39.42
CA ASN A 288 -1.19 13.13 -39.17
C ASN A 288 -1.36 13.35 -37.67
N HIS A 289 -1.73 14.57 -37.28
CA HIS A 289 -2.14 14.91 -35.93
C HIS A 289 -3.41 15.78 -35.98
N ASP A 290 -4.37 15.48 -35.11
CA ASP A 290 -5.58 16.27 -34.91
C ASP A 290 -5.92 16.32 -33.41
N MET A 291 -6.78 17.25 -33.03
CA MET A 291 -7.24 17.49 -31.66
C MET A 291 -8.73 17.83 -31.65
N ARG A 292 -9.41 17.40 -30.59
CA ARG A 292 -10.77 17.82 -30.24
C ARG A 292 -10.82 18.38 -28.84
N ILE A 293 -11.38 19.57 -28.69
CA ILE A 293 -11.59 20.25 -27.42
C ILE A 293 -13.09 20.20 -27.10
N VAL A 294 -13.44 19.73 -25.91
CA VAL A 294 -14.81 19.83 -25.38
C VAL A 294 -14.82 20.92 -24.33
N SER A 295 -15.61 21.96 -24.56
CA SER A 295 -15.83 23.07 -23.64
C SER A 295 -17.25 23.03 -23.10
N ARG A 296 -17.43 23.41 -21.83
CA ARG A 296 -18.73 23.54 -21.18
C ARG A 296 -18.98 24.99 -20.79
N ASP A 297 -20.16 25.49 -21.12
CA ASP A 297 -20.67 26.74 -20.53
C ASP A 297 -21.28 26.43 -19.17
N PHE A 298 -20.68 26.93 -18.09
CA PHE A 298 -21.14 26.66 -16.73
C PHE A 298 -22.39 27.44 -16.32
N GLU A 299 -22.86 28.40 -17.12
CA GLU A 299 -24.15 29.07 -16.88
C GLU A 299 -25.32 28.28 -17.46
N THR A 300 -25.12 27.64 -18.61
CA THR A 300 -26.17 26.92 -19.36
C THR A 300 -26.05 25.39 -19.27
N ASP A 301 -24.92 24.87 -18.81
CA ASP A 301 -24.52 23.46 -18.81
C ASP A 301 -24.45 22.83 -20.23
N GLU A 302 -24.37 23.66 -21.27
CA GLU A 302 -24.22 23.20 -22.65
C GLU A 302 -22.77 22.89 -23.00
N GLU A 303 -22.52 21.73 -23.63
CA GLU A 303 -21.20 21.34 -24.12
C GLU A 303 -21.07 21.61 -25.62
N SER A 304 -19.93 22.19 -26.01
CA SER A 304 -19.54 22.43 -27.40
C SER A 304 -18.23 21.72 -27.72
N VAL A 305 -18.12 21.18 -28.93
CA VAL A 305 -16.94 20.46 -29.42
C VAL A 305 -16.28 21.28 -30.53
N PHE A 306 -14.98 21.47 -30.42
CA PHE A 306 -14.17 22.22 -31.39
C PHE A 306 -13.04 21.32 -31.92
N THR A 307 -12.80 21.41 -33.22
CA THR A 307 -11.69 20.73 -33.91
C THR A 307 -10.42 21.59 -33.94
N LEU A 308 -9.27 20.98 -34.18
CA LEU A 308 -7.99 21.70 -34.32
C LEU A 308 -8.08 22.86 -35.32
N GLN A 309 -8.73 22.65 -36.47
CA GLN A 309 -8.87 23.68 -37.49
C GLN A 309 -9.72 24.88 -37.04
N GLU A 310 -10.76 24.66 -36.22
CA GLU A 310 -11.67 25.72 -35.76
C GLU A 310 -11.03 26.59 -34.67
N VAL A 311 -10.16 26.01 -33.85
CA VAL A 311 -9.47 26.71 -32.75
C VAL A 311 -8.15 27.34 -33.19
N THR A 312 -7.74 27.15 -34.43
CA THR A 312 -6.49 27.70 -34.98
C THR A 312 -6.77 28.95 -35.79
N ARG A 313 -6.08 30.05 -35.48
CA ARG A 313 -6.19 31.30 -36.23
C ARG A 313 -5.78 31.04 -37.68
N PRO A 314 -6.57 31.47 -38.68
CA PRO A 314 -6.19 31.33 -40.08
C PRO A 314 -4.81 31.94 -40.36
N GLY A 315 -3.89 31.12 -40.86
CA GLY A 315 -2.51 31.52 -41.17
C GLY A 315 -1.53 31.50 -39.99
N ALA A 316 -1.95 31.07 -38.80
CA ALA A 316 -1.06 30.75 -37.69
C ALA A 316 -0.63 29.28 -37.71
N GLU A 317 0.52 29.00 -37.11
CA GLU A 317 1.00 27.64 -36.87
C GLU A 317 0.68 27.26 -35.42
N TRP A 318 -0.44 26.56 -35.21
CA TRP A 318 -0.83 26.01 -33.91
C TRP A 318 -1.43 24.60 -34.12
N PRO A 319 -0.98 23.56 -33.39
CA PRO A 319 0.12 23.56 -32.42
C PRO A 319 1.48 23.93 -33.04
N ILE A 320 2.41 24.37 -32.20
CA ILE A 320 3.81 24.58 -32.61
C ILE A 320 4.53 23.23 -32.57
N VAL A 321 5.12 22.81 -33.69
CA VAL A 321 5.84 21.54 -33.82
C VAL A 321 7.34 21.78 -33.83
N PHE A 322 8.08 21.10 -32.94
CA PHE A 322 9.55 21.09 -32.91
C PHE A 322 10.10 19.69 -33.21
N GLY A 323 11.32 19.67 -33.76
CA GLY A 323 12.09 18.45 -34.03
C GLY A 323 11.52 17.60 -35.17
N GLY A 324 12.11 16.42 -35.33
CA GLY A 324 11.77 15.46 -36.38
C GLY A 324 12.36 15.77 -37.76
N PHE A 325 12.62 14.71 -38.51
CA PHE A 325 13.10 14.75 -39.89
C PHE A 325 11.93 14.71 -40.87
N VAL A 326 11.84 15.71 -41.74
CA VAL A 326 10.82 15.74 -42.80
C VAL A 326 11.14 14.65 -43.83
N ARG A 327 10.27 13.63 -43.94
CA ARG A 327 10.30 12.62 -44.98
C ARG A 327 9.17 12.89 -45.98
N PRO A 328 9.16 12.25 -47.17
CA PRO A 328 7.96 12.25 -48.01
C PRO A 328 6.79 11.68 -47.20
N ASP A 329 5.74 12.46 -47.05
CA ASP A 329 4.44 12.12 -46.44
C ASP A 329 4.35 12.04 -44.90
N PHE A 330 5.46 12.08 -44.16
CA PHE A 330 5.44 12.04 -42.69
C PHE A 330 6.66 12.72 -42.04
N LEU A 331 6.55 13.00 -40.74
CA LEU A 331 7.66 13.46 -39.91
C LEU A 331 8.24 12.27 -39.14
N ALA A 332 9.55 12.08 -39.17
CA ALA A 332 10.23 10.93 -38.55
C ALA A 332 11.05 11.35 -37.33
N ALA A 333 11.04 10.55 -36.26
CA ALA A 333 11.91 10.70 -35.10
C ALA A 333 12.72 9.41 -34.93
N ASP A 334 13.90 9.36 -35.55
CA ASP A 334 14.80 8.21 -35.52
C ASP A 334 15.84 8.35 -34.38
N GLY A 335 16.08 7.28 -33.61
CA GLY A 335 17.07 7.29 -32.53
C GLY A 335 16.74 8.27 -31.41
N GLN A 336 17.64 9.20 -31.10
CA GLN A 336 17.41 10.19 -30.03
C GLN A 336 16.56 11.40 -30.46
N GLU A 337 16.20 11.51 -31.73
CA GLU A 337 15.35 12.59 -32.24
C GLU A 337 13.93 12.51 -31.65
N ARG A 338 13.25 13.65 -31.51
CA ARG A 338 11.88 13.70 -30.99
C ARG A 338 11.04 14.71 -31.76
N ILE A 339 9.78 14.37 -31.98
CA ILE A 339 8.77 15.31 -32.47
C ILE A 339 7.98 15.82 -31.26
N VAL A 340 7.91 17.13 -31.07
CA VAL A 340 7.21 17.74 -29.95
C VAL A 340 6.09 18.64 -30.48
N LEU A 341 4.84 18.27 -30.23
CA LEU A 341 3.66 19.06 -30.58
C LEU A 341 3.19 19.86 -29.37
N ASN A 342 3.22 21.18 -29.45
CA ASN A 342 2.88 22.08 -28.34
C ASN A 342 1.53 22.75 -28.55
N TYR A 343 0.61 22.44 -27.64
CA TYR A 343 -0.73 23.00 -27.55
C TYR A 343 -0.78 23.97 -26.37
N ASP A 344 -0.21 25.16 -26.55
CA ASP A 344 -0.30 26.26 -25.59
C ASP A 344 -1.58 27.07 -25.86
N PHE A 345 -2.52 27.04 -24.92
CA PHE A 345 -3.80 27.75 -25.05
C PHE A 345 -3.68 29.26 -24.83
N ASN A 346 -2.51 29.76 -24.40
CA ASN A 346 -2.22 31.19 -24.33
C ASN A 346 -1.57 31.72 -25.62
N ASP A 347 -1.20 30.84 -26.56
CA ASP A 347 -0.56 31.24 -27.81
C ASP A 347 -1.50 32.11 -28.67
N PRO A 348 -1.03 33.22 -29.28
CA PRO A 348 -1.88 34.06 -30.12
C PRO A 348 -2.49 33.34 -31.33
N GLY A 349 -1.93 32.22 -31.76
CA GLY A 349 -2.45 31.31 -32.78
C GLY A 349 -3.70 30.54 -32.32
N TYR A 350 -3.91 30.37 -31.02
CA TYR A 350 -5.12 29.79 -30.47
C TYR A 350 -6.26 30.81 -30.41
N ILE A 351 -7.41 30.43 -30.96
CA ILE A 351 -8.66 31.23 -30.98
C ILE A 351 -9.87 30.41 -30.49
N GLY A 352 -9.61 29.30 -29.79
CA GLY A 352 -10.64 28.41 -29.25
C GLY A 352 -11.31 28.93 -27.97
N PRO A 353 -12.06 28.08 -27.26
CA PRO A 353 -12.70 28.42 -25.99
C PRO A 353 -11.68 28.83 -24.91
N ASP A 354 -12.16 29.55 -23.88
CA ASP A 354 -11.35 29.89 -22.71
C ASP A 354 -10.83 28.60 -22.03
N PRO A 355 -9.53 28.50 -21.67
CA PRO A 355 -8.98 27.30 -21.03
C PRO A 355 -9.74 26.86 -19.77
N THR A 356 -10.36 27.80 -19.06
CA THR A 356 -11.17 27.53 -17.86
C THR A 356 -12.48 26.82 -18.15
N THR A 357 -13.00 26.91 -19.38
CA THR A 357 -14.25 26.25 -19.80
C THR A 357 -14.00 24.89 -20.44
N ILE A 358 -12.75 24.53 -20.74
CA ILE A 358 -12.38 23.24 -21.32
C ILE A 358 -12.53 22.14 -20.27
N VAL A 359 -13.26 21.08 -20.60
CA VAL A 359 -13.51 19.92 -19.71
C VAL A 359 -12.90 18.63 -20.23
N LYS A 360 -12.46 18.59 -21.50
CA LYS A 360 -11.78 17.44 -22.10
C LYS A 360 -10.99 17.88 -23.34
N VAL A 361 -9.82 17.28 -23.53
CA VAL A 361 -9.01 17.38 -24.74
C VAL A 361 -8.67 15.97 -25.22
N GLU A 362 -9.03 15.65 -26.45
CA GLU A 362 -8.79 14.36 -27.12
C GLU A 362 -7.82 14.57 -28.28
N PHE A 363 -6.79 13.73 -28.36
CA PHE A 363 -5.81 13.71 -29.43
C PHE A 363 -6.08 12.55 -30.37
N ASP A 364 -5.85 12.77 -31.66
CA ASP A 364 -6.09 11.77 -32.69
C ASP A 364 -4.95 11.78 -33.71
N TYR A 365 -4.00 10.86 -33.53
CA TYR A 365 -2.75 10.83 -34.29
C TYR A 365 -2.69 9.60 -35.19
N LEU A 366 -2.11 9.75 -36.37
CA LEU A 366 -1.79 8.65 -37.28
C LEU A 366 -0.28 8.40 -37.21
N VAL A 367 0.10 7.31 -36.55
CA VAL A 367 1.50 6.96 -36.28
C VAL A 367 1.83 5.55 -36.77
N GLY A 368 3.11 5.30 -37.04
CA GLY A 368 3.66 3.98 -37.35
C GLY A 368 5.10 3.85 -36.87
N ASN A 369 5.71 2.70 -37.17
CA ASN A 369 7.03 2.27 -36.74
C ASN A 369 7.16 2.04 -35.22
N ASP A 370 8.38 2.08 -34.70
CA ASP A 370 8.74 1.89 -33.30
C ASP A 370 8.53 3.19 -32.52
N PHE A 371 7.26 3.51 -32.25
CA PHE A 371 6.87 4.77 -31.65
C PHE A 371 6.67 4.68 -30.14
N LYS A 372 7.06 5.74 -29.44
CA LYS A 372 6.70 6.02 -28.06
C LYS A 372 6.01 7.38 -27.99
N ILE A 373 4.78 7.39 -27.49
CA ILE A 373 3.98 8.61 -27.28
C ILE A 373 4.00 8.95 -25.79
N GLU A 374 4.48 10.14 -25.46
CA GLU A 374 4.47 10.68 -24.12
C GLU A 374 3.75 12.03 -24.07
N MET A 375 3.15 12.36 -22.93
CA MET A 375 2.45 13.63 -22.73
C MET A 375 3.01 14.39 -21.54
N TRP A 376 2.95 15.71 -21.64
CA TRP A 376 3.27 16.67 -20.59
C TRP A 376 2.21 17.77 -20.53
N SER A 377 2.08 18.41 -19.38
CA SER A 377 1.33 19.65 -19.24
C SER A 377 1.88 20.56 -18.15
N ASP A 378 1.40 21.80 -18.12
CA ASP A 378 1.68 22.76 -17.05
C ASP A 378 1.05 22.38 -15.69
N ARG A 379 0.32 21.25 -15.61
CA ARG A 379 -0.19 20.62 -14.38
C ARG A 379 0.52 19.32 -14.01
N GLN A 380 1.42 18.80 -14.85
CA GLN A 380 2.26 17.64 -14.54
C GLN A 380 3.59 18.09 -13.94
N SER A 381 3.61 18.28 -12.61
CA SER A 381 4.84 18.61 -11.88
C SER A 381 5.77 17.40 -11.76
N GLY A 382 7.07 17.69 -11.80
CA GLY A 382 8.14 16.71 -11.52
C GLY A 382 9.01 17.09 -10.33
N ARG A 383 10.18 16.46 -10.24
CA ARG A 383 11.25 16.80 -9.28
C ARG A 383 11.94 18.11 -9.65
N HIS A 384 11.98 18.40 -10.94
CA HIS A 384 12.52 19.63 -11.50
C HIS A 384 11.43 20.68 -11.69
N ASP A 385 11.85 21.94 -11.87
CA ASP A 385 10.93 23.04 -12.11
C ASP A 385 10.16 22.82 -13.43
N THR A 386 8.86 23.13 -13.42
CA THR A 386 8.00 23.01 -14.59
C THR A 386 8.52 23.93 -15.72
N PRO A 387 8.86 23.40 -16.91
CA PRO A 387 9.34 24.21 -18.01
C PRO A 387 8.24 25.13 -18.56
N ILE A 388 8.67 26.22 -19.18
CA ILE A 388 7.76 27.19 -19.83
C ILE A 388 7.50 26.71 -21.26
N PRO A 389 6.23 26.60 -21.70
CA PRO A 389 5.90 26.26 -23.08
C PRO A 389 6.32 27.38 -24.05
N PRO A 390 6.60 27.06 -25.33
CA PRO A 390 6.58 25.72 -25.90
C PRO A 390 7.87 24.93 -25.58
N LEU A 391 7.73 23.60 -25.51
CA LEU A 391 8.82 22.66 -25.33
C LEU A 391 9.50 22.32 -26.66
N SER A 392 10.83 22.36 -26.67
CA SER A 392 11.67 21.77 -27.72
C SER A 392 12.41 20.54 -27.17
N PRO A 393 13.01 19.70 -28.04
CA PRO A 393 13.87 18.60 -27.60
C PRO A 393 14.96 19.06 -26.59
N GLU A 394 15.58 20.21 -26.82
CA GLU A 394 16.61 20.77 -25.93
C GLU A 394 16.02 21.20 -24.57
N THR A 395 14.80 21.74 -24.54
CA THR A 395 14.11 22.07 -23.29
C THR A 395 13.79 20.80 -22.51
N ILE A 396 13.36 19.73 -23.18
CA ILE A 396 13.07 18.44 -22.53
C ILE A 396 14.35 17.87 -21.91
N ASP A 397 15.49 17.89 -22.63
CA ASP A 397 16.75 17.33 -22.12
C ASP A 397 17.32 18.14 -20.94
N SER A 398 17.16 19.47 -20.98
CA SER A 398 17.68 20.38 -19.95
C SER A 398 16.78 20.48 -18.71
N ALA A 399 15.47 20.62 -18.90
CA ALA A 399 14.50 20.77 -17.82
C ALA A 399 14.02 19.42 -17.25
N ARG A 400 14.08 18.34 -18.05
CA ARG A 400 13.64 16.99 -17.68
C ARG A 400 12.24 16.98 -17.09
N PRO A 401 11.22 17.46 -17.84
CA PRO A 401 9.84 17.47 -17.36
C PRO A 401 9.35 16.04 -17.10
N ALA A 402 8.37 15.91 -16.20
CA ALA A 402 7.70 14.64 -15.98
C ALA A 402 6.80 14.29 -17.17
N LEU A 403 7.27 13.37 -18.01
CA LEU A 403 6.54 12.84 -19.15
C LEU A 403 5.74 11.60 -18.73
N ALA A 404 4.47 11.52 -19.11
CA ALA A 404 3.65 10.34 -18.92
C ALA A 404 3.56 9.56 -20.23
N THR A 405 4.03 8.32 -20.25
CA THR A 405 3.88 7.43 -21.41
C THR A 405 2.41 7.06 -21.62
N VAL A 406 1.93 7.28 -22.83
CA VAL A 406 0.53 7.07 -23.24
C VAL A 406 0.37 5.76 -24.00
N ARG A 407 1.28 5.52 -24.93
CA ARG A 407 1.23 4.39 -25.86
C ARG A 407 2.63 4.11 -26.40
N ARG A 408 2.94 2.84 -26.62
CA ARG A 408 4.15 2.39 -27.29
C ARG A 408 3.79 1.52 -28.50
N ALA A 409 4.77 1.22 -29.33
CA ALA A 409 4.62 0.28 -30.41
C ALA A 409 4.85 -1.15 -29.89
N SER A 410 4.06 -2.10 -30.39
CA SER A 410 4.31 -3.51 -30.08
C SER A 410 5.49 -3.99 -30.92
N GLY A 411 6.67 -4.01 -30.29
CA GLY A 411 7.94 -4.38 -30.89
C GLY A 411 8.53 -3.31 -31.83
N ASN A 412 9.78 -3.55 -32.23
CA ASN A 412 10.59 -2.62 -33.01
C ASN A 412 10.35 -2.75 -34.53
N ILE A 413 9.27 -2.11 -35.00
CA ILE A 413 8.82 -2.14 -36.41
C ILE A 413 9.38 -0.92 -37.15
N LYS A 414 9.94 -1.11 -38.35
CA LYS A 414 10.67 -0.03 -39.08
C LYS A 414 10.16 0.27 -40.49
N ASP A 415 9.17 -0.49 -40.96
CA ASP A 415 8.72 -0.52 -42.35
C ASP A 415 7.30 0.05 -42.56
N THR A 416 6.76 0.72 -41.53
CA THR A 416 5.42 1.31 -41.51
C THR A 416 4.29 0.28 -41.62
N SER A 417 4.57 -1.02 -41.49
CA SER A 417 3.55 -2.07 -41.58
C SER A 417 2.49 -2.00 -40.47
N ASN A 418 2.80 -1.34 -39.36
CA ASN A 418 1.94 -1.13 -38.20
C ASN A 418 1.23 0.24 -38.16
N LEU A 419 1.08 0.92 -39.32
CA LEU A 419 0.40 2.21 -39.40
C LEU A 419 -0.99 2.16 -38.75
N GLN A 420 -1.19 2.97 -37.73
CA GLN A 420 -2.40 2.95 -36.91
C GLN A 420 -2.81 4.34 -36.43
N ARG A 421 -4.12 4.48 -36.23
CA ARG A 421 -4.72 5.68 -35.63
C ARG A 421 -4.77 5.49 -34.12
N VAL A 422 -4.08 6.34 -33.38
CA VAL A 422 -4.02 6.32 -31.92
C VAL A 422 -4.83 7.50 -31.39
N ARG A 423 -5.85 7.20 -30.59
CA ARG A 423 -6.69 8.19 -29.92
C ARG A 423 -6.51 8.10 -28.43
N PHE A 424 -6.31 9.24 -27.79
CA PHE A 424 -6.13 9.30 -26.35
C PHE A 424 -6.60 10.64 -25.80
N ASP A 425 -7.11 10.61 -24.59
CA ASP A 425 -7.52 11.81 -23.86
C ASP A 425 -6.35 12.28 -23.01
N TYR A 426 -6.20 13.60 -22.86
CA TYR A 426 -5.33 14.13 -21.82
C TYR A 426 -6.05 14.16 -20.47
N GLY A 427 -5.35 13.71 -19.44
CA GLY A 427 -5.80 13.81 -18.06
C GLY A 427 -4.69 13.48 -17.08
N LEU A 428 -4.84 13.93 -15.85
CA LEU A 428 -3.95 13.59 -14.75
C LEU A 428 -4.38 12.25 -14.13
N PRO A 429 -3.45 11.35 -13.79
CA PRO A 429 -3.76 10.09 -13.10
C PRO A 429 -4.54 10.29 -11.80
N THR A 430 -5.64 9.56 -11.64
CA THR A 430 -6.49 9.59 -10.44
C THR A 430 -6.66 8.23 -9.80
N ALA A 431 -6.59 7.13 -10.55
CA ALA A 431 -6.70 5.79 -9.99
C ALA A 431 -6.07 4.71 -10.86
N ASN A 432 -5.71 3.60 -10.23
CA ASN A 432 -5.37 2.36 -10.90
C ASN A 432 -6.23 1.21 -10.33
N LEU A 433 -6.89 0.46 -11.20
CA LEU A 433 -7.77 -0.66 -10.86
C LEU A 433 -7.30 -1.91 -11.60
N VAL A 434 -7.07 -3.00 -10.87
CA VAL A 434 -6.79 -4.33 -11.45
C VAL A 434 -7.89 -5.27 -10.98
N GLY A 435 -8.60 -5.90 -11.92
CA GLY A 435 -9.60 -6.92 -11.63
C GLY A 435 -9.25 -8.21 -12.36
N GLY A 436 -9.43 -9.35 -11.70
CA GLY A 436 -8.92 -10.62 -12.20
C GLY A 436 -9.78 -11.83 -11.89
N PHE A 437 -9.55 -12.89 -12.65
CA PHE A 437 -10.08 -14.21 -12.41
C PHE A 437 -8.95 -15.24 -12.43
N SER A 438 -8.97 -16.15 -11.47
CA SER A 438 -8.04 -17.28 -11.44
C SER A 438 -8.79 -18.62 -11.45
N ILE A 439 -8.19 -19.62 -12.06
CA ILE A 439 -8.61 -21.01 -11.98
C ILE A 439 -7.42 -21.87 -11.61
N GLU A 440 -7.62 -22.73 -10.63
CA GLU A 440 -6.63 -23.72 -10.22
C GLU A 440 -7.30 -25.09 -10.23
N GLY A 441 -6.58 -26.11 -10.67
CA GLY A 441 -7.03 -27.49 -10.57
C GLY A 441 -5.89 -28.43 -10.26
N SER A 442 -6.15 -29.38 -9.37
CA SER A 442 -5.20 -30.43 -8.99
C SER A 442 -5.75 -31.80 -9.35
N ASP A 443 -4.91 -32.64 -9.96
CA ASP A 443 -5.24 -34.01 -10.39
C ASP A 443 -6.51 -34.13 -11.26
N VAL A 444 -6.78 -33.13 -12.10
CA VAL A 444 -7.93 -33.15 -13.02
C VAL A 444 -7.59 -34.04 -14.22
N TRP A 445 -8.01 -35.29 -14.18
CA TRP A 445 -7.58 -36.33 -15.14
C TRP A 445 -6.04 -36.50 -15.19
N GLY A 446 -5.39 -36.33 -14.04
CA GLY A 446 -3.93 -36.36 -13.91
C GLY A 446 -3.22 -35.10 -14.38
N PHE A 447 -3.93 -34.00 -14.60
CA PHE A 447 -3.36 -32.69 -14.91
C PHE A 447 -3.49 -31.75 -13.72
N ASP A 448 -2.42 -31.01 -13.45
CA ASP A 448 -2.41 -29.86 -12.57
C ASP A 448 -2.32 -28.60 -13.43
N PHE A 449 -3.14 -27.59 -13.14
CA PHE A 449 -3.14 -26.36 -13.89
C PHE A 449 -3.44 -25.14 -13.05
N TYR A 450 -2.88 -24.03 -13.46
CA TYR A 450 -3.12 -22.71 -12.90
C TYR A 450 -3.31 -21.73 -14.06
N GLY A 451 -4.36 -20.92 -13.99
CA GLY A 451 -4.60 -19.85 -14.93
C GLY A 451 -5.03 -18.59 -14.21
N GLU A 452 -4.50 -17.45 -14.63
CA GLU A 452 -4.89 -16.13 -14.17
C GLU A 452 -5.09 -15.21 -15.38
N TRP A 453 -6.19 -14.47 -15.38
CA TRP A 453 -6.47 -13.40 -16.34
C TRP A 453 -6.87 -12.14 -15.58
N ASP A 454 -6.17 -11.06 -15.86
CA ASP A 454 -6.36 -9.76 -15.24
C ASP A 454 -6.62 -8.68 -16.28
N ARG A 455 -7.47 -7.74 -15.89
CA ARG A 455 -7.68 -6.48 -16.59
C ARG A 455 -7.29 -5.32 -15.70
N ASN A 456 -6.31 -4.57 -16.16
CA ASN A 456 -5.90 -3.30 -15.61
C ASN A 456 -6.69 -2.15 -16.27
N LYS A 457 -7.17 -1.20 -15.45
CA LYS A 457 -7.78 0.07 -15.87
C LYS A 457 -7.10 1.22 -15.13
N ARG A 458 -6.43 2.09 -15.88
CA ARG A 458 -5.83 3.33 -15.34
C ARG A 458 -6.75 4.49 -15.66
N PHE A 459 -7.17 5.21 -14.62
CA PHE A 459 -8.08 6.34 -14.73
C PHE A 459 -7.32 7.66 -14.70
N THR A 460 -7.77 8.57 -15.55
CA THR A 460 -7.27 9.93 -15.65
C THR A 460 -8.44 10.90 -15.71
N GLN A 461 -8.26 12.11 -15.19
CA GLN A 461 -9.25 13.17 -15.26
C GLN A 461 -8.63 14.46 -15.80
N TYR A 462 -9.39 15.19 -16.63
CA TYR A 462 -8.95 16.48 -17.13
C TYR A 462 -9.05 17.54 -16.00
N PRO A 463 -7.95 18.22 -15.62
CA PRO A 463 -7.98 19.23 -14.56
C PRO A 463 -8.72 20.49 -15.02
N ASN A 464 -9.77 20.85 -14.27
CA ASN A 464 -10.55 22.06 -14.48
C ASN A 464 -10.84 22.75 -13.14
N ALA A 465 -10.36 24.00 -12.99
CA ALA A 465 -10.46 24.76 -11.75
C ALA A 465 -11.88 25.24 -11.43
N ALA A 466 -12.73 25.46 -12.44
CA ALA A 466 -14.12 25.86 -12.25
C ALA A 466 -14.94 24.69 -11.69
N LEU A 467 -14.85 23.50 -12.30
CA LEU A 467 -15.45 22.27 -11.79
C LEU A 467 -14.98 21.96 -10.36
N PHE A 468 -13.66 22.08 -10.13
CA PHE A 468 -13.07 21.85 -8.82
C PHE A 468 -13.61 22.82 -7.76
N SER A 469 -13.72 24.11 -8.07
CA SER A 469 -14.25 25.12 -7.14
C SER A 469 -15.75 24.93 -6.85
N ALA A 470 -16.49 24.36 -7.80
CA ALA A 470 -17.89 23.99 -7.64
C ALA A 470 -18.10 22.65 -6.89
N ASN A 471 -17.02 21.93 -6.56
CA ASN A 471 -17.05 20.56 -6.05
C ASN A 471 -17.78 19.59 -7.00
N GLU A 472 -17.66 19.81 -8.30
CA GLU A 472 -18.21 18.96 -9.36
C GLU A 472 -17.18 17.94 -9.85
N ILE A 473 -17.68 16.89 -10.49
CA ILE A 473 -16.87 15.76 -10.95
C ILE A 473 -16.25 16.09 -12.32
N HIS A 474 -14.94 15.84 -12.44
CA HIS A 474 -14.22 15.97 -13.70
C HIS A 474 -14.59 14.86 -14.69
N LYS A 475 -14.44 15.12 -15.99
CA LYS A 475 -14.61 14.05 -16.98
C LYS A 475 -13.54 12.98 -16.79
N ILE A 476 -14.00 11.73 -16.70
CA ILE A 476 -13.18 10.55 -16.51
C ILE A 476 -12.82 9.97 -17.88
N SER A 477 -11.54 9.68 -18.06
CA SER A 477 -11.00 8.87 -19.14
C SER A 477 -10.27 7.67 -18.54
N SER A 478 -10.19 6.57 -19.29
CA SER A 478 -9.49 5.36 -18.84
C SER A 478 -8.76 4.66 -19.97
N GLN A 479 -7.66 4.01 -19.64
CA GLN A 479 -6.94 3.10 -20.51
C GLN A 479 -6.97 1.70 -19.90
N ASP A 480 -7.29 0.72 -20.74
CA ASP A 480 -7.38 -0.69 -20.36
C ASP A 480 -6.16 -1.45 -20.88
N ALA A 481 -5.66 -2.41 -20.10
CA ALA A 481 -4.59 -3.33 -20.47
C ALA A 481 -4.88 -4.72 -19.88
N ASP A 482 -4.66 -5.78 -20.65
CA ASP A 482 -4.93 -7.15 -20.21
C ASP A 482 -3.61 -7.92 -19.98
N ALA A 483 -3.60 -8.79 -18.98
CA ALA A 483 -2.52 -9.74 -18.76
C ALA A 483 -3.10 -11.12 -18.44
N TYR A 484 -2.46 -12.18 -18.93
CA TYR A 484 -2.80 -13.53 -18.52
C TYR A 484 -1.60 -14.45 -18.48
N SER A 485 -1.70 -15.48 -17.64
CA SER A 485 -0.79 -16.61 -17.62
C SER A 485 -1.59 -17.91 -17.43
N PHE A 486 -1.12 -18.99 -18.04
CA PHE A 486 -1.70 -20.32 -17.91
C PHE A 486 -0.60 -21.37 -17.96
N ASN A 487 -0.55 -22.20 -16.93
CA ASN A 487 0.38 -23.31 -16.78
C ASN A 487 -0.40 -24.61 -16.67
N LEU A 488 0.06 -25.64 -17.38
CA LEU A 488 -0.53 -26.97 -17.39
C LEU A 488 0.58 -28.01 -17.28
N SER A 489 0.47 -28.89 -16.30
CA SER A 489 1.45 -29.96 -16.10
C SER A 489 0.78 -31.31 -15.86
N LYS A 490 1.50 -32.38 -16.17
CA LYS A 490 1.09 -33.75 -15.88
C LYS A 490 2.29 -34.63 -15.63
N GLN A 491 2.30 -35.28 -14.49
CA GLN A 491 3.30 -36.28 -14.12
C GLN A 491 2.69 -37.68 -14.25
N ALA A 492 3.17 -38.48 -15.21
CA ALA A 492 2.68 -39.82 -15.48
C ALA A 492 3.86 -40.76 -15.74
N TYR A 493 4.49 -41.25 -14.67
CA TYR A 493 5.74 -42.02 -14.72
C TYR A 493 5.75 -43.08 -15.84
N PRO A 494 6.80 -43.14 -16.68
CA PRO A 494 8.04 -42.33 -16.65
C PRO A 494 7.95 -40.98 -17.39
N TRP A 495 6.76 -40.58 -17.84
CA TRP A 495 6.55 -39.39 -18.67
C TRP A 495 6.17 -38.15 -17.84
N PHE A 496 6.58 -36.99 -18.34
CA PHE A 496 6.15 -35.69 -17.86
C PHE A 496 5.71 -34.83 -19.04
N PHE A 497 4.69 -34.01 -18.82
CA PHE A 497 4.20 -33.03 -19.76
C PHE A 497 4.07 -31.69 -19.06
N TYR A 498 4.51 -30.62 -19.73
CA TYR A 498 4.34 -29.24 -19.31
C TYR A 498 4.02 -28.38 -20.53
N ALA A 499 3.11 -27.43 -20.35
CA ALA A 499 2.78 -26.41 -21.32
C ALA A 499 2.47 -25.11 -20.58
N GLU A 500 2.91 -24.00 -21.17
CA GLU A 500 2.64 -22.65 -20.67
C GLU A 500 2.15 -21.76 -21.80
N GLY A 501 1.38 -20.73 -21.45
CA GLY A 501 0.97 -19.66 -22.35
C GLY A 501 0.65 -18.41 -21.56
N TYR A 502 1.15 -17.26 -22.02
CA TYR A 502 1.01 -15.99 -21.33
C TYR A 502 0.91 -14.85 -22.34
N SER A 503 0.40 -13.71 -21.91
CA SER A 503 0.48 -12.46 -22.67
C SER A 503 0.27 -11.31 -21.71
N PHE A 504 1.21 -10.36 -21.69
CA PHE A 504 1.14 -9.15 -20.88
C PHE A 504 1.20 -7.95 -21.81
N ASP A 505 0.14 -7.14 -21.80
CA ASP A 505 0.09 -5.89 -22.56
C ASP A 505 1.18 -4.92 -22.05
N GLU A 506 1.78 -4.15 -22.96
CA GLU A 506 2.78 -3.11 -22.67
C GLU A 506 2.32 -2.11 -21.61
N ALA A 507 1.01 -1.86 -21.53
CA ALA A 507 0.41 -0.88 -20.64
C ALA A 507 -0.06 -1.48 -19.31
N TYR A 508 0.06 -2.80 -19.13
CA TYR A 508 -0.33 -3.47 -17.88
C TYR A 508 0.58 -3.00 -16.74
N SER A 509 -0.02 -2.50 -15.67
CA SER A 509 0.71 -1.99 -14.52
C SER A 509 -0.11 -2.10 -13.25
N THR A 510 0.54 -2.57 -12.19
CA THR A 510 0.00 -2.63 -10.84
C THR A 510 0.43 -1.42 -9.99
N THR A 511 0.81 -0.31 -10.62
CA THR A 511 1.36 0.86 -9.93
C THR A 511 0.38 2.02 -9.95
N ALA A 512 0.14 2.65 -8.80
CA ALA A 512 -0.71 3.82 -8.66
C ALA A 512 0.09 5.04 -8.21
N PHE A 513 -0.34 6.23 -8.65
CA PHE A 513 0.19 7.48 -8.10
C PHE A 513 -0.46 7.78 -6.75
N ILE A 514 0.33 8.23 -5.78
CA ILE A 514 -0.15 8.73 -4.49
C ILE A 514 0.01 10.24 -4.40
N VAL A 515 -0.85 10.91 -3.64
CA VAL A 515 -0.78 12.37 -3.42
C VAL A 515 -0.07 12.71 -2.11
N ASP A 516 0.53 13.90 -2.02
CA ASP A 516 1.01 14.42 -0.73
C ASP A 516 -0.14 15.07 0.08
N SER A 517 0.18 15.57 1.28
CA SER A 517 -0.79 16.24 2.15
C SER A 517 -1.47 17.49 1.54
N ARG A 518 -0.83 18.13 0.55
CA ARG A 518 -1.37 19.29 -0.18
C ARG A 518 -2.19 18.87 -1.41
N GLY A 519 -2.12 17.59 -1.80
CA GLY A 519 -2.74 17.08 -3.01
C GLY A 519 -1.86 17.27 -4.24
N ASP A 520 -0.56 17.46 -4.06
CA ASP A 520 0.38 17.53 -5.18
C ASP A 520 0.89 16.12 -5.54
N VAL A 521 1.31 15.92 -6.78
CA VAL A 521 1.98 14.69 -7.26
C VAL A 521 3.22 15.09 -8.07
N GLN A 522 4.37 14.49 -7.76
CA GLN A 522 5.55 14.57 -8.63
C GLN A 522 5.62 13.31 -9.48
N TYR A 523 5.24 13.41 -10.76
CA TYR A 523 4.99 12.26 -11.63
C TYR A 523 6.25 11.49 -12.06
N ASP A 524 7.43 12.07 -11.88
CA ASP A 524 8.76 11.49 -12.14
C ASP A 524 9.48 11.05 -10.85
N ASN A 525 8.84 11.17 -9.69
CA ASN A 525 9.42 10.85 -8.39
C ASN A 525 8.92 9.50 -7.88
N THR A 526 9.51 8.44 -8.42
CA THR A 526 9.17 7.04 -8.10
C THR A 526 9.27 6.73 -6.60
N GLN A 527 10.27 7.30 -5.93
CA GLN A 527 10.50 7.05 -4.51
C GLN A 527 9.39 7.56 -3.59
N ARG A 528 8.63 8.60 -3.97
CA ARG A 528 7.68 9.25 -3.04
C ARG A 528 6.23 9.25 -3.49
N TYR A 529 5.97 9.17 -4.79
CA TYR A 529 4.65 9.40 -5.35
C TYR A 529 4.09 8.17 -6.07
N LEU A 530 4.72 7.00 -5.95
CA LEU A 530 4.21 5.72 -6.43
C LEU A 530 3.87 4.78 -5.28
N TYR A 531 2.90 3.92 -5.54
CA TYR A 531 2.55 2.78 -4.71
C TYR A 531 2.19 1.60 -5.61
N GLU A 532 2.93 0.52 -5.47
CA GLU A 532 2.79 -0.68 -6.28
C GLU A 532 1.84 -1.66 -5.58
N PHE A 533 1.10 -2.48 -6.30
CA PHE A 533 0.27 -3.54 -5.70
C PHE A 533 1.05 -4.83 -5.53
N VAL A 534 1.95 -5.09 -6.48
CA VAL A 534 2.95 -6.15 -6.46
C VAL A 534 4.28 -5.44 -6.28
N ASP A 535 5.01 -5.76 -5.21
CA ASP A 535 6.37 -5.24 -5.00
C ASP A 535 7.40 -6.04 -5.80
N ASP A 536 8.50 -5.37 -6.10
CA ASP A 536 9.80 -5.96 -6.48
C ASP A 536 10.46 -6.52 -5.21
N ASN A 537 10.64 -7.84 -5.17
CA ASN A 537 11.15 -8.58 -4.02
C ASN A 537 11.73 -9.92 -4.48
N ASP A 538 12.69 -9.87 -5.40
CA ASP A 538 13.22 -11.03 -6.12
C ASP A 538 13.84 -12.09 -5.18
N ASP A 539 14.34 -11.70 -4.01
CA ASP A 539 14.94 -12.58 -3.00
C ASP A 539 13.94 -13.14 -1.96
N GLN A 540 12.66 -12.78 -2.09
CA GLN A 540 11.56 -13.20 -1.21
C GLN A 540 11.76 -12.90 0.29
N ASP A 541 12.56 -11.90 0.64
CA ASP A 541 12.76 -11.49 2.01
C ASP A 541 11.57 -10.62 2.57
N ARG A 542 11.79 -9.87 3.65
CA ARG A 542 10.75 -9.03 4.29
C ARG A 542 10.75 -7.58 3.80
N PHE A 543 11.65 -7.17 2.94
CA PHE A 543 11.81 -5.82 2.44
C PHE A 543 11.76 -5.85 0.91
N PRO A 544 10.94 -4.98 0.30
CA PRO A 544 11.01 -4.84 -1.15
C PRO A 544 12.37 -4.22 -1.54
N ASP A 545 12.90 -4.63 -2.68
CA ASP A 545 14.15 -4.12 -3.26
C ASP A 545 14.02 -2.62 -3.58
N TRP A 546 12.78 -2.20 -3.82
CA TRP A 546 12.40 -0.80 -3.98
C TRP A 546 12.50 0.07 -2.74
N ILE A 547 13.21 1.19 -2.92
CA ILE A 547 13.21 2.29 -1.96
C ILE A 547 11.98 3.19 -2.18
N ARG A 548 10.95 3.04 -1.34
CA ARG A 548 9.77 3.92 -1.33
C ARG A 548 9.65 4.73 -0.03
N PHE A 549 9.01 5.88 -0.10
CA PHE A 549 8.75 6.73 1.06
C PHE A 549 7.91 5.99 2.08
N GLY A 550 8.42 5.85 3.30
CA GLY A 550 7.74 5.12 4.37
C GLY A 550 8.04 3.62 4.41
N THR A 551 8.81 3.10 3.46
CA THR A 551 9.39 1.74 3.51
C THR A 551 10.76 1.76 4.18
N LEU A 552 11.22 0.61 4.65
CA LEU A 552 12.58 0.44 5.14
C LEU A 552 13.45 0.04 3.95
N ASN A 553 14.67 0.55 3.91
CA ASN A 553 15.62 0.21 2.86
C ASN A 553 16.11 -1.22 3.04
N ASP A 554 16.07 -2.02 1.98
CA ASP A 554 16.87 -3.24 1.96
C ASP A 554 18.35 -2.89 1.81
N LEU A 555 19.19 -3.46 2.66
CA LEU A 555 20.63 -3.26 2.65
C LEU A 555 21.37 -4.46 2.04
N LEU A 556 20.67 -5.58 1.81
CA LEU A 556 21.20 -6.90 1.50
C LEU A 556 20.35 -7.57 0.41
N ILE A 557 20.25 -6.90 -0.74
CA ILE A 557 19.52 -7.38 -1.93
C ILE A 557 20.29 -8.53 -2.57
N PHE A 558 19.77 -9.76 -2.47
CA PHE A 558 20.43 -10.96 -3.00
C PHE A 558 19.51 -11.87 -3.85
N PRO A 559 19.00 -11.42 -5.02
CA PRO A 559 18.08 -12.16 -5.90
C PRO A 559 18.54 -13.57 -6.26
N GLY A 560 18.12 -14.60 -5.52
CA GLY A 560 18.60 -15.96 -5.73
C GLY A 560 20.11 -16.17 -5.50
N TRP A 561 20.82 -15.19 -4.94
CA TRP A 561 22.22 -15.28 -4.49
C TRP A 561 22.33 -15.68 -3.01
N ASP A 562 21.21 -15.78 -2.29
CA ASP A 562 21.12 -16.31 -0.92
C ASP A 562 20.07 -17.43 -0.88
N GLU A 563 20.36 -18.59 -1.47
CA GLU A 563 19.43 -19.73 -1.48
C GLU A 563 19.17 -20.30 -0.08
N ASN A 564 20.07 -20.03 0.86
CA ASN A 564 20.04 -20.59 2.20
C ASN A 564 19.37 -19.64 3.22
N ASN A 565 19.04 -18.41 2.80
CA ASN A 565 18.39 -17.33 3.54
C ASN A 565 19.13 -16.93 4.82
N ASP A 566 20.46 -16.87 4.79
CA ASP A 566 21.28 -16.40 5.92
C ASP A 566 21.72 -14.94 5.83
N PHE A 567 21.22 -14.21 4.82
CA PHE A 567 21.57 -12.83 4.49
C PHE A 567 23.05 -12.66 4.14
N ILE A 568 23.68 -13.71 3.63
CA ILE A 568 25.05 -13.72 3.14
C ILE A 568 25.02 -14.26 1.72
N ASN A 569 25.68 -13.56 0.81
CA ASN A 569 25.78 -13.99 -0.58
C ASN A 569 26.47 -15.38 -0.67
N ASP A 570 25.82 -16.37 -1.27
CA ASP A 570 26.31 -17.74 -1.50
C ASP A 570 27.62 -17.77 -2.30
N PHE A 571 27.91 -16.74 -3.09
CA PHE A 571 29.14 -16.61 -3.86
C PHE A 571 30.24 -15.79 -3.16
N ASN A 572 29.98 -15.35 -1.93
CA ASN A 572 30.91 -14.58 -1.12
C ASN A 572 30.62 -14.77 0.39
N GLN A 573 30.65 -16.03 0.83
CA GLN A 573 30.20 -16.45 2.17
C GLN A 573 31.10 -15.96 3.30
N ASN A 574 32.31 -15.54 2.97
CA ASN A 574 33.26 -14.97 3.92
C ASN A 574 33.14 -13.43 4.05
N ASP A 575 32.24 -12.79 3.28
CA ASP A 575 31.86 -11.39 3.42
C ASP A 575 30.67 -11.26 4.39
N ASN A 576 30.89 -10.66 5.55
CA ASN A 576 29.86 -10.46 6.56
C ASN A 576 30.12 -9.18 7.37
N GLU A 577 29.18 -8.83 8.26
CA GLU A 577 29.28 -7.62 9.08
C GLU A 577 30.58 -7.52 9.91
N ALA A 578 31.21 -8.66 10.26
CA ALA A 578 32.43 -8.67 11.06
C ALA A 578 33.71 -8.64 10.20
N VAL A 579 33.65 -9.13 8.97
CA VAL A 579 34.77 -9.21 8.02
C VAL A 579 34.27 -8.87 6.63
N THR A 580 34.63 -7.68 6.13
CA THR A 580 34.29 -7.27 4.77
C THR A 580 35.25 -7.90 3.77
N ASN A 581 34.73 -8.63 2.80
CA ASN A 581 35.48 -9.16 1.68
C ASN A 581 34.81 -8.79 0.35
N THR A 582 35.49 -8.00 -0.47
CA THR A 582 34.92 -7.55 -1.76
C THR A 582 35.30 -8.45 -2.93
N ILE A 583 36.09 -9.51 -2.68
CA ILE A 583 36.51 -10.45 -3.71
C ILE A 583 35.60 -11.68 -3.58
N PRO A 584 34.80 -12.02 -4.60
CA PRO A 584 33.97 -13.21 -4.56
C PRO A 584 34.79 -14.47 -4.31
N ASP A 585 34.18 -15.45 -3.63
CA ASP A 585 34.82 -16.70 -3.22
C ASP A 585 35.46 -17.46 -4.40
N TYR A 586 34.85 -17.40 -5.58
CA TYR A 586 35.33 -18.02 -6.81
C TYR A 586 36.54 -17.31 -7.46
N GLU A 587 36.82 -16.05 -7.10
CA GLU A 587 37.97 -15.27 -7.59
C GLU A 587 39.14 -15.20 -6.60
N GLU A 588 38.97 -15.71 -5.38
CA GLU A 588 40.00 -15.58 -4.35
C GLU A 588 41.34 -16.22 -4.75
N PRO A 589 42.48 -15.55 -4.42
CA PRO A 589 43.81 -15.99 -4.83
C PRO A 589 44.35 -17.18 -4.02
N PHE A 590 43.88 -17.42 -2.79
CA PHE A 590 44.28 -18.55 -1.94
C PHE A 590 43.12 -18.98 -1.03
N LEU A 591 42.90 -20.30 -0.88
CA LEU A 591 41.77 -20.89 -0.13
C LEU A 591 40.37 -20.55 -0.69
N ARG A 592 40.18 -20.76 -2.00
CA ARG A 592 38.88 -20.64 -2.64
C ARG A 592 37.84 -21.54 -1.96
N TYR A 593 36.68 -20.98 -1.68
CA TYR A 593 35.50 -21.76 -1.35
C TYR A 593 34.99 -22.46 -2.62
N GLU A 594 34.32 -23.61 -2.45
CA GLU A 594 33.85 -24.45 -3.54
C GLU A 594 32.56 -23.86 -4.14
N VAL A 595 32.71 -22.77 -4.90
CA VAL A 595 31.59 -22.14 -5.61
C VAL A 595 31.97 -21.89 -7.08
N ASP A 596 31.05 -22.21 -7.98
CA ASP A 596 31.19 -21.92 -9.41
C ASP A 596 30.83 -20.46 -9.69
N ARG A 597 31.41 -19.89 -10.75
CA ARG A 597 31.02 -18.55 -11.20
C ARG A 597 29.54 -18.58 -11.67
N PRO A 598 28.75 -17.53 -11.40
CA PRO A 598 27.36 -17.45 -11.85
C PRO A 598 27.17 -17.75 -13.35
N GLU A 599 28.12 -17.31 -14.19
CA GLU A 599 28.15 -17.54 -15.66
C GLU A 599 28.21 -19.03 -16.08
N PHE A 600 28.54 -19.94 -15.16
CA PHE A 600 28.57 -21.39 -15.42
C PHE A 600 27.39 -22.15 -14.82
N LEU A 601 26.52 -21.48 -14.07
CA LEU A 601 25.34 -22.10 -13.52
C LEU A 601 24.33 -22.42 -14.62
N PHE A 602 23.56 -23.48 -14.41
CA PHE A 602 22.47 -23.84 -15.32
C PHE A 602 21.18 -23.15 -14.87
N GLY A 603 20.54 -22.43 -15.77
CA GLY A 603 19.26 -21.77 -15.50
C GLY A 603 18.56 -21.28 -16.75
N ILE A 604 17.39 -20.68 -16.56
CA ILE A 604 16.61 -20.04 -17.61
C ILE A 604 17.13 -18.60 -17.73
N ASP A 605 17.44 -18.19 -18.96
CA ASP A 605 17.78 -16.81 -19.34
C ASP A 605 16.81 -16.42 -20.47
N LEU A 606 15.67 -15.82 -20.10
CA LEU A 606 14.61 -15.46 -21.02
C LEU A 606 14.99 -14.25 -21.89
N ASN A 607 15.88 -13.38 -21.42
CA ASN A 607 16.25 -12.15 -22.10
C ASN A 607 17.56 -12.27 -22.92
N ASN A 608 18.25 -13.42 -22.84
CA ASN A 608 19.50 -13.79 -23.49
C ASN A 608 20.67 -12.83 -23.20
N ASN A 609 20.75 -12.25 -22.01
CA ASN A 609 21.85 -11.38 -21.60
C ASN A 609 23.04 -12.13 -20.96
N ALA A 610 22.97 -13.48 -20.93
CA ALA A 610 23.94 -14.39 -20.33
C ALA A 610 23.98 -14.44 -18.79
N TRP A 611 22.96 -13.89 -18.13
CA TRP A 611 22.66 -14.11 -16.72
C TRP A 611 21.39 -14.95 -16.58
N ILE A 612 21.37 -15.83 -15.58
CA ILE A 612 20.14 -16.59 -15.27
C ILE A 612 19.15 -15.60 -14.67
N ASP A 613 17.90 -15.59 -15.14
CA ASP A 613 16.87 -14.63 -14.68
C ASP A 613 16.72 -14.65 -13.16
N ARG A 614 16.86 -15.82 -12.52
CA ARG A 614 16.80 -15.98 -11.04
C ARG A 614 17.88 -15.19 -10.28
N LEU A 615 19.00 -14.89 -10.94
CA LEU A 615 20.16 -14.18 -10.38
C LEU A 615 20.19 -12.71 -10.83
N GLU A 616 19.23 -12.28 -11.64
CA GLU A 616 19.10 -10.89 -12.04
C GLU A 616 18.45 -10.11 -10.90
N ASP A 617 19.03 -8.94 -10.63
CA ASP A 617 18.42 -7.88 -9.84
C ASP A 617 17.93 -6.86 -10.86
N ASP A 618 16.60 -6.69 -10.98
CA ASP A 618 16.04 -5.58 -11.74
C ASP A 618 15.27 -4.61 -10.84
N ASP A 619 14.65 -3.58 -11.41
CA ASP A 619 13.91 -2.55 -10.65
C ASP A 619 12.44 -2.59 -11.09
N LEU A 620 11.94 -3.77 -11.46
CA LEU A 620 10.62 -4.02 -12.02
C LEU A 620 9.78 -4.87 -11.09
N THR A 621 8.48 -4.80 -11.29
CA THR A 621 7.54 -5.61 -10.53
C THR A 621 7.72 -7.11 -10.78
N ASP A 622 7.64 -7.92 -9.72
CA ASP A 622 7.65 -9.41 -9.71
C ASP A 622 6.39 -10.04 -10.35
N TYR A 623 6.08 -9.68 -11.58
CA TYR A 623 5.11 -10.43 -12.36
C TYR A 623 5.70 -11.79 -12.75
N PRO A 624 4.87 -12.83 -12.94
CA PRO A 624 5.34 -14.09 -13.53
C PRO A 624 6.03 -13.89 -14.88
N TYR A 625 5.62 -12.86 -15.63
CA TYR A 625 6.24 -12.46 -16.89
C TYR A 625 6.26 -10.93 -17.01
N LYS A 626 7.36 -10.36 -17.53
CA LYS A 626 7.50 -8.92 -17.74
C LYS A 626 6.43 -8.39 -18.74
N PRO A 627 6.00 -7.13 -18.62
CA PRO A 627 5.12 -6.50 -19.62
C PRO A 627 5.73 -6.54 -21.03
N ASP A 628 4.88 -6.44 -22.04
CA ASP A 628 5.26 -6.53 -23.47
C ASP A 628 5.87 -7.91 -23.86
N ARG A 629 5.42 -9.00 -23.20
CA ARG A 629 5.78 -10.39 -23.52
C ARG A 629 4.55 -11.23 -23.88
N ARG A 630 4.71 -12.18 -24.81
CA ARG A 630 3.66 -13.07 -25.33
C ARG A 630 4.17 -14.46 -25.66
#